data_AF-A0A2I9DN01-F1
#
_entry.id   AF-A0A2I9DN01-F1
#
_cell.length_a   1.000
_cell.length_b   1.000
_cell.length_c   1.000
_cell.angle_alpha   90.00
_cell.angle_beta   90.00
_cell.angle_gamma   90.00
#
_symmetry.space_group_name_H-M   'P 1'
#
loop_
_entity.id
_entity.type
_entity.pdbx_description
1 polymer ?
#
loop_
_entity_poly.entity_id
_entity_poly.type
_entity_poly.pdbx_seq_one_letter_code
_entity_poly.pdbx_strand_id
1 'polypeptide(L)'
;MKHTSIKIISLLFLVFFTASCEQEMPEAALEAAEGGGTLRNYTAYTIDAADPSGSNVYGRVVFWKGTLNRTLVQVSLYNTIEGQQHPALILEGASGVGTTTLLTLDTVSGDTGELNDNKFYVISDTSFYDGLLDLDAHINIYLSETDNTVVASGNIGANADPVESN
;
A
#
# COMPACT_ATOMS: atom_id res chain seq x y z
N MET A 1 42.02 49.69 -34.81
CA MET A 1 42.46 48.28 -34.70
C MET A 1 42.17 47.80 -33.28
N LYS A 2 41.35 46.74 -33.16
CA LYS A 2 40.95 45.98 -31.97
C LYS A 2 39.97 46.63 -30.97
N HIS A 3 38.70 46.27 -31.18
CA HIS A 3 37.62 46.23 -30.17
C HIS A 3 37.96 45.22 -29.08
N THR A 4 37.76 45.58 -27.81
CA THR A 4 37.45 44.59 -26.76
C THR A 4 36.56 45.26 -25.71
N SER A 5 35.25 45.14 -25.89
CA SER A 5 34.26 45.46 -24.86
C SER A 5 34.02 44.21 -24.02
N ILE A 6 34.46 44.23 -22.77
CA ILE A 6 34.28 43.15 -21.79
C ILE A 6 32.78 43.05 -21.46
N LYS A 7 32.17 41.92 -21.82
CA LYS A 7 30.77 41.62 -21.51
C LYS A 7 30.66 41.07 -20.09
N ILE A 8 29.75 41.66 -19.33
CA ILE A 8 29.29 41.28 -17.99
C ILE A 8 28.72 39.86 -18.06
N ILE A 9 29.29 38.93 -17.30
CA ILE A 9 28.70 37.61 -17.04
C ILE A 9 28.20 37.65 -15.60
N SER A 10 26.91 37.94 -15.45
CA SER A 10 26.18 37.77 -14.20
C SER A 10 25.88 36.28 -14.06
N LEU A 11 26.67 35.59 -13.23
CA LEU A 11 26.47 34.17 -12.90
C LEU A 11 25.32 34.07 -11.89
N LEU A 12 24.10 33.95 -12.40
CA LEU A 12 22.92 33.63 -11.61
C LEU A 12 23.04 32.17 -11.15
N PHE A 13 23.51 31.96 -9.93
CA PHE A 13 23.51 30.66 -9.25
C PHE A 13 22.05 30.27 -8.97
N LEU A 14 21.46 29.51 -9.88
CA LEU A 14 20.16 28.88 -9.71
C LEU A 14 20.32 27.76 -8.67
N VAL A 15 19.96 28.04 -7.43
CA VAL A 15 19.86 27.04 -6.36
C VAL A 15 18.65 26.15 -6.70
N PHE A 16 18.93 25.00 -7.33
CA PHE A 16 17.97 23.92 -7.45
C PHE A 16 17.78 23.28 -6.08
N PHE A 17 16.78 23.75 -5.33
CA PHE A 17 16.18 22.97 -4.25
C PHE A 17 15.42 21.81 -4.90
N THR A 18 16.09 20.69 -5.11
CA THR A 18 15.39 19.41 -5.33
C THR A 18 14.89 18.94 -3.97
N ALA A 19 13.79 19.55 -3.52
CA ALA A 19 12.90 18.87 -2.59
C ALA A 19 12.22 17.76 -3.39
N SER A 20 12.95 16.65 -3.62
CA SER A 20 12.31 15.40 -3.94
C SER A 20 11.57 15.05 -2.66
N CYS A 21 10.26 15.28 -2.62
CA CYS A 21 9.42 14.52 -1.70
C CYS A 21 9.60 13.06 -2.11
N GLU A 22 10.55 12.34 -1.50
CA GLU A 22 10.32 10.94 -1.24
C GLU A 22 9.02 10.91 -0.45
N GLN A 23 7.91 10.52 -1.09
CA GLN A 23 6.70 10.18 -0.37
C GLN A 23 7.09 9.00 0.52
N GLU A 24 7.37 9.29 1.78
CA GLU A 24 7.67 8.27 2.77
C GLU A 24 6.47 7.34 2.85
N MET A 25 6.73 6.03 2.73
CA MET A 25 5.69 5.01 2.88
C MET A 25 5.04 5.22 4.27
N PRO A 26 3.71 5.21 4.38
CA PRO A 26 3.02 5.65 5.57
C PRO A 26 3.41 4.72 6.71
N GLU A 27 3.62 5.26 7.90
CA GLU A 27 3.96 4.45 9.06
C GLU A 27 2.80 3.51 9.42
N ALA A 28 3.12 2.36 10.01
CA ALA A 28 2.11 1.41 10.45
C ALA A 28 1.22 2.05 11.55
N ALA A 29 -0.11 1.98 11.41
CA ALA A 29 -1.01 2.57 12.41
C ALA A 29 -1.05 1.76 13.72
N LEU A 30 -0.40 2.27 14.77
CA LEU A 30 -0.25 1.58 16.06
C LEU A 30 -1.49 1.58 16.96
N GLU A 31 -2.57 2.26 16.57
CA GLU A 31 -3.80 2.38 17.37
C GLU A 31 -5.00 1.81 16.62
N ALA A 32 -5.73 0.91 17.31
CA ALA A 32 -6.89 0.21 16.79
C ALA A 32 -8.19 1.05 16.83
N ALA A 33 -8.35 1.90 17.86
CA ALA A 33 -9.45 2.85 18.08
C ALA A 33 -9.15 3.76 19.29
N GLU A 34 -9.93 4.83 19.49
CA GLU A 34 -9.84 5.67 20.70
C GLU A 34 -10.16 4.83 21.97
N GLY A 35 -9.17 4.65 22.84
CA GLY A 35 -9.26 3.79 24.03
C GLY A 35 -8.99 2.29 23.77
N GLY A 36 -8.76 1.88 22.53
CA GLY A 36 -8.25 0.56 22.17
C GLY A 36 -6.72 0.56 22.27
N GLY A 37 -6.13 -0.32 23.08
CA GLY A 37 -4.69 -0.34 23.36
C GLY A 37 -3.76 -0.43 22.13
N THR A 38 -2.45 -0.37 22.36
CA THR A 38 -1.43 -0.34 21.30
C THR A 38 -1.33 -1.68 20.55
N LEU A 39 -1.38 -1.63 19.22
CA LEU A 39 -1.02 -2.74 18.34
C LEU A 39 0.50 -2.78 18.22
N ARG A 40 1.12 -3.92 18.55
CA ARG A 40 2.59 -4.02 18.72
C ARG A 40 3.26 -5.13 17.95
N ASN A 41 2.51 -6.02 17.31
CA ASN A 41 3.05 -7.17 16.61
C ASN A 41 2.38 -7.21 15.25
N TYR A 42 3.13 -6.93 14.20
CA TYR A 42 2.62 -6.86 12.83
C TYR A 42 3.61 -7.35 11.80
N THR A 43 3.09 -7.58 10.60
CA THR A 43 3.85 -7.93 9.41
C THR A 43 3.29 -7.14 8.24
N ALA A 44 4.16 -6.49 7.48
CA ALA A 44 3.75 -5.64 6.36
C ALA A 44 4.39 -6.07 5.05
N TYR A 45 3.64 -5.92 3.96
CA TYR A 45 4.06 -6.25 2.60
C TYR A 45 3.71 -5.11 1.65
N THR A 46 4.57 -4.89 0.66
CA THR A 46 4.33 -3.89 -0.39
C THR A 46 3.21 -4.31 -1.33
N ILE A 47 2.49 -3.33 -1.85
CA ILE A 47 1.58 -3.45 -2.98
C ILE A 47 2.15 -2.59 -4.10
N ASP A 48 2.61 -3.20 -5.17
CA ASP A 48 3.22 -2.51 -6.30
C ASP A 48 2.18 -2.20 -7.38
N ALA A 49 2.44 -1.15 -8.16
CA ALA A 49 1.58 -0.79 -9.28
C ALA A 49 1.61 -1.87 -10.37
N ALA A 50 0.42 -2.30 -10.78
CA ALA A 50 0.25 -3.18 -11.95
C ALA A 50 0.20 -2.37 -13.26
N ASP A 51 -0.08 -1.06 -13.17
CA ASP A 51 -0.18 -0.13 -14.30
C ASP A 51 0.73 1.11 -14.12
N PRO A 52 2.07 0.97 -14.07
CA PRO A 52 2.97 2.08 -13.75
C PRO A 52 2.94 3.26 -14.74
N SER A 53 2.38 3.07 -15.94
CA SER A 53 2.14 4.14 -16.94
C SER A 53 0.72 4.73 -16.90
N GLY A 54 -0.15 4.17 -16.06
CA GLY A 54 -1.55 4.54 -15.89
C GLY A 54 -1.77 5.32 -14.59
N SER A 55 -2.63 4.79 -13.73
CA SER A 55 -2.90 5.36 -12.40
C SER A 55 -1.70 5.24 -11.48
N ASN A 56 -0.88 4.20 -11.66
CA ASN A 56 0.28 3.91 -10.82
C ASN A 56 -0.11 3.88 -9.33
N VAL A 57 -1.18 3.13 -9.03
CA VAL A 57 -1.63 2.89 -7.66
C VAL A 57 -0.65 1.94 -6.98
N TYR A 58 -0.13 2.32 -5.82
CA TYR A 58 0.78 1.48 -5.03
C TYR A 58 0.57 1.73 -3.55
N GLY A 59 1.15 0.91 -2.67
CA GLY A 59 1.01 1.10 -1.24
C GLY A 59 1.49 -0.09 -0.43
N ARG A 60 0.77 -0.38 0.66
CA ARG A 60 1.13 -1.44 1.60
C ARG A 60 -0.11 -2.08 2.21
N VAL A 61 0.03 -3.35 2.54
CA VAL A 61 -0.89 -4.07 3.44
C VAL A 61 -0.16 -4.41 4.75
N VAL A 62 -0.83 -4.19 5.88
CA VAL A 62 -0.31 -4.49 7.21
C VAL A 62 -1.25 -5.44 7.92
N PHE A 63 -0.72 -6.55 8.41
CA PHE A 63 -1.43 -7.51 9.24
C PHE A 63 -0.98 -7.31 10.68
N TRP A 64 -1.91 -6.98 11.57
CA TRP A 64 -1.64 -6.86 13.00
C TRP A 64 -2.16 -8.07 13.74
N LYS A 65 -1.38 -8.58 14.69
CA LYS A 65 -1.88 -9.49 15.73
C LYS A 65 -2.67 -8.67 16.74
N GLY A 66 -3.98 -8.61 16.53
CA GLY A 66 -4.92 -7.88 17.36
C GLY A 66 -5.17 -8.56 18.71
N THR A 67 -6.02 -7.93 19.52
CA THR A 67 -6.47 -8.51 20.78
C THR A 67 -7.30 -9.78 20.53
N LEU A 68 -7.31 -10.69 21.51
CA LEU A 68 -8.00 -11.99 21.40
C LEU A 68 -7.51 -12.84 20.20
N ASN A 69 -6.27 -12.64 19.76
CA ASN A 69 -5.62 -13.34 18.64
C ASN A 69 -6.32 -13.18 17.27
N ARG A 70 -7.15 -12.14 17.09
CA ARG A 70 -7.73 -11.83 15.78
C ARG A 70 -6.71 -11.08 14.92
N THR A 71 -6.77 -11.23 13.60
CA THR A 71 -5.91 -10.44 12.70
C THR A 71 -6.65 -9.20 12.25
N LEU A 72 -6.01 -8.03 12.37
CA LEU A 72 -6.50 -6.78 11.77
C LEU A 72 -5.70 -6.50 10.50
N VAL A 73 -6.38 -6.29 9.38
CA VAL A 73 -5.75 -5.97 8.11
C VAL A 73 -5.98 -4.50 7.80
N GLN A 74 -4.90 -3.77 7.60
CA GLN A 74 -4.90 -2.39 7.14
C GLN A 74 -4.37 -2.36 5.70
N VAL A 75 -5.04 -1.62 4.83
CA VAL A 75 -4.57 -1.33 3.47
C VAL A 75 -4.43 0.19 3.34
N SER A 76 -3.29 0.64 2.83
CA SER A 76 -3.02 2.05 2.58
C SER A 76 -2.41 2.20 1.20
N LEU A 77 -3.09 2.94 0.32
CA LEU A 77 -2.72 3.14 -1.08
C LEU A 77 -2.45 4.62 -1.38
N TYR A 78 -1.64 4.83 -2.40
CA TYR A 78 -1.32 6.12 -3.00
C TYR A 78 -1.74 6.14 -4.45
N ASN A 79 -1.93 7.35 -4.99
CA ASN A 79 -2.38 7.59 -6.35
C ASN A 79 -3.70 6.90 -6.69
N THR A 80 -4.55 6.68 -5.69
CA THR A 80 -5.92 6.21 -5.90
C THR A 80 -6.74 7.22 -6.68
N ILE A 81 -7.82 6.76 -7.32
CA ILE A 81 -8.62 7.58 -8.23
C ILE A 81 -9.79 8.17 -7.44
N GLU A 82 -9.77 9.49 -7.21
CA GLU A 82 -10.82 10.22 -6.47
C GLU A 82 -12.24 9.86 -6.96
N GLY A 83 -13.14 9.62 -6.01
CA GLY A 83 -14.53 9.21 -6.25
C GLY A 83 -14.74 7.74 -6.63
N GLN A 84 -13.66 6.94 -6.78
CA GLN A 84 -13.76 5.51 -7.05
C GLN A 84 -13.65 4.68 -5.77
N GLN A 85 -14.23 3.48 -5.80
CA GLN A 85 -14.08 2.46 -4.78
C GLN A 85 -13.29 1.30 -5.38
N HIS A 86 -12.13 0.98 -4.80
CA HIS A 86 -11.21 -0.02 -5.33
C HIS A 86 -11.31 -1.32 -4.52
N PRO A 87 -11.96 -2.39 -5.01
CA PRO A 87 -12.04 -3.65 -4.28
C PRO A 87 -10.67 -4.23 -3.94
N ALA A 88 -10.46 -4.63 -2.69
CA ALA A 88 -9.24 -5.32 -2.24
C ALA A 88 -9.52 -6.78 -1.90
N LEU A 89 -8.83 -7.70 -2.58
CA LEU A 89 -9.00 -9.14 -2.40
C LEU A 89 -7.66 -9.80 -2.13
N ILE A 90 -7.63 -10.75 -1.19
CA ILE A 90 -6.50 -11.68 -1.01
C ILE A 90 -6.85 -12.97 -1.75
N LEU A 91 -5.95 -13.40 -2.62
CA LEU A 91 -6.09 -14.58 -3.47
C LEU A 91 -5.00 -15.61 -3.17
N GLU A 92 -5.30 -16.88 -3.41
CA GLU A 92 -4.36 -18.00 -3.31
C GLU A 92 -3.33 -17.94 -4.43
N GLY A 93 -2.07 -18.24 -4.12
CA GLY A 93 -0.96 -18.29 -5.07
C GLY A 93 -0.21 -16.97 -5.20
N ALA A 94 0.87 -16.98 -5.98
CA ALA A 94 1.62 -15.78 -6.34
C ALA A 94 0.82 -14.82 -7.24
N SER A 95 1.12 -13.53 -7.12
CA SER A 95 0.59 -12.45 -7.96
C SER A 95 0.79 -12.74 -9.45
N GLY A 96 -0.23 -12.43 -10.24
CA GLY A 96 -0.25 -12.67 -11.69
C GLY A 96 -0.50 -14.13 -12.10
N VAL A 97 -0.59 -15.07 -11.14
CA VAL A 97 -0.85 -16.49 -11.39
C VAL A 97 -2.14 -16.95 -10.71
N GLY A 98 -2.28 -16.65 -9.42
CA GLY A 98 -3.40 -17.06 -8.59
C GLY A 98 -4.72 -16.35 -8.92
N THR A 99 -5.84 -17.08 -8.91
CA THR A 99 -7.17 -16.51 -9.22
C THR A 99 -8.26 -16.87 -8.20
N THR A 100 -7.98 -17.75 -7.24
CA THR A 100 -8.95 -18.18 -6.24
C THR A 100 -8.97 -17.18 -5.08
N THR A 101 -10.12 -16.56 -4.80
CA THR A 101 -10.26 -15.63 -3.67
C THR A 101 -10.24 -16.38 -2.33
N LEU A 102 -9.32 -15.99 -1.44
CA LEU A 102 -9.27 -16.44 -0.05
C LEU A 102 -10.08 -15.53 0.86
N LEU A 103 -9.89 -14.21 0.72
CA LEU A 103 -10.59 -13.20 1.50
C LEU A 103 -10.99 -12.03 0.61
N THR A 104 -12.26 -11.63 0.72
CA THR A 104 -12.71 -10.31 0.27
C THR A 104 -12.62 -9.40 1.49
N LEU A 105 -11.74 -8.38 1.42
CA LEU A 105 -11.57 -7.43 2.49
C LEU A 105 -12.73 -6.41 2.45
N ASP A 106 -12.44 -5.20 2.01
CA ASP A 106 -13.39 -4.13 1.70
C ASP A 106 -12.84 -3.37 0.48
N THR A 107 -13.59 -2.40 -0.01
CA THR A 107 -13.08 -1.42 -0.98
C THR A 107 -12.15 -0.42 -0.30
N VAL A 108 -11.10 -0.02 -1.01
CA VAL A 108 -10.27 1.13 -0.66
C VAL A 108 -10.89 2.37 -1.32
N SER A 109 -11.15 3.40 -0.53
CA SER A 109 -11.68 4.66 -1.03
C SER A 109 -10.63 5.38 -1.86
N GLY A 110 -11.05 5.85 -3.03
CA GLY A 110 -10.26 6.66 -3.95
C GLY A 110 -9.79 7.98 -3.34
N ASP A 111 -10.57 8.52 -2.41
CA ASP A 111 -10.36 9.83 -1.80
C ASP A 111 -9.33 9.78 -0.66
N THR A 112 -9.30 8.68 0.09
CA THR A 112 -8.47 8.54 1.30
C THR A 112 -7.29 7.59 1.13
N GLY A 113 -7.36 6.65 0.17
CA GLY A 113 -6.40 5.56 0.06
C GLY A 113 -6.52 4.51 1.16
N GLU A 114 -7.58 4.54 1.97
CA GLU A 114 -7.83 3.60 3.07
C GLU A 114 -9.10 2.78 2.84
N LEU A 115 -9.28 1.69 3.59
CA LEU A 115 -10.52 0.90 3.55
C LEU A 115 -11.74 1.75 3.89
N ASN A 116 -12.82 1.56 3.14
CA ASN A 116 -13.97 2.46 3.12
C ASN A 116 -14.83 2.41 4.38
N ASP A 117 -15.20 1.21 4.82
CA ASP A 117 -16.17 1.04 5.91
C ASP A 117 -15.51 1.17 7.28
N ASN A 118 -14.29 0.63 7.43
CA ASN A 118 -13.53 0.65 8.66
C ASN A 118 -12.04 0.71 8.36
N LYS A 119 -11.27 1.40 9.22
CA LYS A 119 -9.80 1.47 9.15
C LYS A 119 -9.12 0.09 9.07
N PHE A 120 -9.72 -0.92 9.70
CA PHE A 120 -9.22 -2.29 9.68
C PHE A 120 -10.31 -3.27 9.25
N TYR A 121 -9.94 -4.20 8.38
CA TYR A 121 -10.71 -5.42 8.18
C TYR A 121 -10.34 -6.44 9.25
N VAL A 122 -11.31 -7.17 9.80
CA VAL A 122 -11.04 -8.12 10.89
C VAL A 122 -11.22 -9.57 10.44
N ILE A 123 -10.13 -10.32 10.44
CA ILE A 123 -10.15 -11.77 10.23
C ILE A 123 -10.44 -12.44 11.58
N SER A 124 -11.52 -13.22 11.63
CA SER A 124 -11.98 -13.89 12.85
C SER A 124 -11.23 -15.17 13.18
N ASP A 125 -10.58 -15.79 12.18
CA ASP A 125 -9.71 -16.94 12.39
C ASP A 125 -8.49 -16.53 13.24
N THR A 126 -8.39 -17.13 14.42
CA THR A 126 -7.35 -16.81 15.40
C THR A 126 -5.99 -17.44 15.07
N SER A 127 -5.94 -18.35 14.08
CA SER A 127 -4.71 -18.95 13.58
C SER A 127 -4.10 -18.19 12.42
N PHE A 128 -4.84 -17.26 11.79
CA PHE A 128 -4.43 -16.59 10.56
C PHE A 128 -3.09 -15.86 10.69
N TYR A 129 -2.92 -15.04 11.73
CA TYR A 129 -1.69 -14.28 11.90
C TYR A 129 -0.47 -15.19 12.10
N ASP A 130 -0.63 -16.26 12.89
CA ASP A 130 0.47 -17.18 13.21
C ASP A 130 0.88 -18.03 11.98
N GLY A 131 -0.02 -18.24 11.02
CA GLY A 131 0.25 -18.90 9.74
C GLY A 131 0.59 -17.95 8.59
N LEU A 132 0.65 -16.63 8.82
CA LEU A 132 0.75 -15.63 7.75
C LEU A 132 1.99 -15.82 6.87
N LEU A 133 3.14 -16.19 7.46
CA LEU A 133 4.39 -16.35 6.71
C LEU A 133 4.40 -17.58 5.80
N ASP A 134 3.57 -18.58 6.10
CA ASP A 134 3.43 -19.80 5.29
C ASP A 134 2.30 -19.69 4.26
N LEU A 135 1.53 -18.60 4.28
CA LEU A 135 0.38 -18.40 3.40
C LEU A 135 0.86 -18.15 1.97
N ASP A 136 0.54 -19.07 1.05
CA ASP A 136 0.74 -18.88 -0.38
C ASP A 136 -0.37 -17.97 -0.94
N ALA A 137 -0.15 -16.66 -0.87
CA ALA A 137 -1.15 -15.68 -1.30
C ALA A 137 -0.56 -14.39 -1.89
N HIS A 138 -1.45 -13.59 -2.46
CA HIS A 138 -1.19 -12.21 -2.85
C HIS A 138 -2.46 -11.36 -2.67
N ILE A 139 -2.31 -10.04 -2.62
CA ILE A 139 -3.41 -9.07 -2.66
C ILE A 139 -3.52 -8.46 -4.05
N ASN A 140 -4.74 -8.29 -4.55
CA ASN A 140 -5.06 -7.47 -5.72
C ASN A 140 -5.97 -6.31 -5.33
N ILE A 141 -5.70 -5.17 -5.95
CA ILE A 141 -6.55 -3.98 -5.92
C ILE A 141 -7.15 -3.81 -7.32
N TYR A 142 -8.48 -3.79 -7.39
CA TYR A 142 -9.22 -3.64 -8.64
C TYR A 142 -9.59 -2.19 -8.93
N LEU A 143 -9.72 -1.85 -10.21
CA LEU A 143 -9.97 -0.50 -10.67
C LEU A 143 -11.30 0.04 -10.12
N SER A 144 -12.38 -0.75 -10.18
CA SER A 144 -13.65 -0.40 -9.54
C SER A 144 -14.51 -1.64 -9.30
N GLU A 145 -15.65 -1.49 -8.62
CA GLU A 145 -16.64 -2.57 -8.44
C GLU A 145 -17.22 -3.13 -9.76
N THR A 146 -17.06 -2.40 -10.87
CA THR A 146 -17.58 -2.79 -12.19
C THR A 146 -16.50 -3.10 -13.22
N ASP A 147 -15.23 -2.87 -12.87
CA ASP A 147 -14.09 -3.10 -13.74
C ASP A 147 -13.01 -3.91 -13.00
N ASN A 148 -12.85 -5.16 -13.44
CA ASN A 148 -11.94 -6.13 -12.84
C ASN A 148 -10.47 -5.95 -13.30
N THR A 149 -10.11 -4.82 -13.89
CA THR A 149 -8.71 -4.48 -14.15
C THR A 149 -7.96 -4.35 -12.82
N VAL A 150 -6.87 -5.09 -12.66
CA VAL A 150 -5.99 -4.98 -11.49
C VAL A 150 -5.09 -3.76 -11.66
N VAL A 151 -5.18 -2.80 -10.74
CA VAL A 151 -4.36 -1.57 -10.75
C VAL A 151 -3.14 -1.68 -9.84
N ALA A 152 -3.20 -2.53 -8.81
CA ALA A 152 -2.07 -2.79 -7.93
C ALA A 152 -2.11 -4.24 -7.41
N SER A 153 -0.94 -4.81 -7.12
CA SER A 153 -0.82 -6.17 -6.62
C SER A 153 0.42 -6.34 -5.73
N GLY A 154 0.35 -7.23 -4.74
CA GLY A 154 1.46 -7.50 -3.83
C GLY A 154 1.46 -8.94 -3.34
N ASN A 155 2.60 -9.62 -3.43
CA ASN A 155 2.77 -10.94 -2.83
C ASN A 155 2.78 -10.87 -1.31
N ILE A 156 2.28 -11.92 -0.65
CA ILE A 156 2.17 -12.03 0.81
C ILE A 156 2.68 -13.42 1.22
N GLY A 157 3.17 -13.54 2.45
CA GLY A 157 3.49 -14.83 3.07
C GLY A 157 4.59 -15.56 2.29
N ALA A 158 4.33 -16.80 1.87
CA ALA A 158 5.31 -17.63 1.20
C ALA A 158 5.84 -17.05 -0.12
N ASN A 159 5.16 -16.03 -0.68
CA ASN A 159 5.50 -15.41 -1.96
C ASN A 159 6.35 -14.14 -1.84
N ALA A 160 6.59 -13.60 -0.64
CA ALA A 160 7.41 -12.41 -0.43
C ALA A 160 7.98 -12.31 0.99
N ASP A 161 9.15 -11.69 1.10
CA ASP A 161 9.66 -11.28 2.41
C ASP A 161 8.89 -10.05 2.92
N PRO A 162 8.53 -9.99 4.22
CA PRO A 162 7.98 -8.79 4.81
C PRO A 162 8.94 -7.60 4.69
N VAL A 163 8.39 -6.43 4.36
CA VAL A 163 9.19 -5.18 4.33
C VAL A 163 9.36 -4.57 5.72
N GLU A 164 8.48 -4.94 6.66
CA GLU A 164 8.52 -4.49 8.05
C GLU A 164 7.77 -5.48 8.95
N SER A 165 8.30 -5.72 10.14
CA SER A 165 7.64 -6.52 11.18
C SER A 165 8.22 -6.22 12.56
N ASN A 166 7.46 -6.48 13.62
CA ASN A 166 7.92 -6.34 15.01
C ASN A 166 7.38 -7.41 15.96
#